data_AF-A0A660VIX1-F1
#
_entry.id   AF-A0A660VIX1-F1
#
_cell.length_a   1.000
_cell.length_b   1.000
_cell.length_c   1.000
_cell.angle_alpha   90.00
_cell.angle_beta   90.00
_cell.angle_gamma   90.00
#
_symmetry.space_group_name_H-M   'P 1'
#
loop_
_entity.id
_entity.type
_entity.pdbx_description
1 polymer ?
#
loop_
_entity_poly.entity_id
_entity_poly.type
_entity_poly.pdbx_seq_one_letter_code
_entity_poly.pdbx_strand_id
1 'polypeptide(L)'
;MSKHSGFELVGDIIPDEDNSRDLGSSSKRFANIHAVRIHNEGLRYFAVALYGMTPDFLQYSQNVYGSTRLAFQFRLATDYTWQGVRLPLQYVGTPPNLVFDLYHWNGTSWEYLDSVQVSTSDCGSSATGSPTFVTSLTGLINQLNAGDLYEIRVHCQNGDGSNYWRLYYDEVTYRDWKGRDCVGFKISTDGGSNWTDYEDRELSVQVLVGVDA
;
A
#
# COMPACT_ATOMS: atom_id res chain seq x y z
N MET A 1 -1.50 -39.48 -11.05
CA MET A 1 -0.67 -38.82 -12.09
C MET A 1 -1.10 -37.36 -12.17
N SER A 2 -0.27 -36.44 -11.67
CA SER A 2 -0.50 -35.00 -11.86
C SER A 2 -0.28 -34.69 -13.33
N LYS A 3 -1.36 -34.53 -14.10
CA LYS A 3 -1.28 -33.94 -15.44
C LYS A 3 -1.01 -32.45 -15.25
N HIS A 4 0.25 -32.07 -15.23
CA HIS A 4 0.61 -30.69 -15.52
C HIS A 4 0.25 -30.44 -16.99
N SER A 5 -0.90 -29.83 -17.22
CA SER A 5 -1.28 -29.28 -18.52
C SER A 5 -0.45 -28.02 -18.75
N GLY A 6 0.80 -28.19 -19.16
CA GLY A 6 1.58 -27.09 -19.71
C GLY A 6 0.99 -26.71 -21.07
N PHE A 7 0.75 -25.41 -21.28
CA PHE A 7 0.47 -24.86 -22.60
C PHE A 7 1.79 -24.28 -23.12
N GLU A 8 2.35 -24.90 -24.15
CA GLU A 8 3.51 -24.39 -24.87
C GLU A 8 3.05 -23.96 -26.24
N LEU A 9 3.28 -22.69 -26.58
CA LEU A 9 2.96 -22.13 -27.88
C LEU A 9 4.26 -21.99 -28.67
N VAL A 10 4.26 -22.48 -29.91
CA VAL A 10 5.30 -22.15 -30.88
C VAL A 10 4.81 -20.96 -31.69
N GLY A 11 5.14 -19.74 -31.24
CA GLY A 11 4.75 -18.49 -31.89
C GLY A 11 4.44 -17.37 -30.90
N ASP A 12 3.97 -16.24 -31.44
CA ASP A 12 3.60 -15.06 -30.66
C ASP A 12 2.20 -15.23 -30.04
N ILE A 13 2.02 -14.72 -28.81
CA ILE A 13 0.71 -14.54 -28.19
C ILE A 13 0.25 -13.12 -28.54
N ILE A 14 -0.69 -13.01 -29.47
CA ILE A 14 -1.24 -11.74 -29.96
C ILE A 14 -2.75 -11.70 -29.64
N PRO A 15 -3.28 -10.60 -29.08
CA PRO A 15 -4.72 -10.47 -28.90
C PRO A 15 -5.45 -10.45 -30.24
N ASP A 16 -6.72 -10.84 -30.25
CA ASP A 16 -7.56 -10.88 -31.45
C ASP A 16 -7.91 -9.47 -31.97
N GLU A 17 -7.83 -8.46 -31.12
CA GLU A 17 -7.96 -7.05 -31.49
C GLU A 17 -6.95 -6.20 -30.68
N ASP A 18 -6.57 -5.06 -31.23
CA ASP A 18 -5.63 -4.15 -30.57
C ASP A 18 -6.21 -3.65 -29.23
N ASN A 19 -5.41 -3.73 -28.17
CA ASN A 19 -5.75 -3.29 -26.81
C ASN A 19 -7.10 -3.85 -26.26
N SER A 20 -7.49 -5.08 -26.66
CA SER A 20 -8.80 -5.66 -26.30
C SER A 20 -8.76 -6.77 -25.22
N ARG A 21 -7.56 -7.23 -24.84
CA ARG A 21 -7.35 -8.35 -23.90
C ARG A 21 -6.36 -8.00 -22.80
N ASP A 22 -6.72 -8.37 -21.57
CA ASP A 22 -5.82 -8.35 -20.42
C ASP A 22 -5.04 -9.66 -20.28
N LEU A 23 -3.82 -9.57 -19.77
CA LEU A 23 -3.06 -10.72 -19.30
C LEU A 23 -3.44 -11.06 -17.86
N GLY A 24 -4.48 -11.90 -17.70
CA GLY A 24 -4.98 -12.36 -16.40
C GLY A 24 -6.16 -11.53 -15.88
N SER A 25 -6.51 -11.73 -14.61
CA SER A 25 -7.56 -10.96 -13.92
C SER A 25 -7.36 -10.97 -12.40
N SER A 26 -8.15 -10.19 -11.65
CA SER A 26 -8.11 -10.17 -10.18
C SER A 26 -8.38 -11.55 -9.54
N SER A 27 -9.21 -12.38 -10.17
CA SER A 27 -9.51 -13.74 -9.72
C SER A 27 -8.57 -14.80 -10.32
N LYS A 28 -7.80 -14.46 -11.36
CA LYS A 28 -6.87 -15.35 -12.08
C LYS A 28 -5.55 -14.63 -12.36
N ARG A 29 -4.77 -14.47 -11.28
CA ARG A 29 -3.48 -13.78 -11.29
C ARG A 29 -2.35 -14.72 -11.72
N PHE A 30 -1.43 -14.23 -12.55
CA PHE A 30 -0.16 -14.90 -12.78
C PHE A 30 0.69 -14.84 -11.51
N ALA A 31 1.26 -15.96 -11.09
CA ALA A 31 2.17 -15.98 -9.96
C ALA A 31 3.49 -15.27 -10.30
N ASN A 32 4.00 -15.46 -11.52
CA ASN A 32 5.19 -14.82 -12.05
C ASN A 32 5.06 -14.62 -13.57
N ILE A 33 5.69 -13.56 -14.09
CA ILE A 33 5.90 -13.35 -15.52
C ILE A 33 7.40 -13.25 -15.75
N HIS A 34 7.95 -14.16 -16.54
CA HIS A 34 9.37 -14.16 -16.90
C HIS A 34 9.49 -13.75 -18.37
N ALA A 35 9.99 -12.54 -18.62
CA ALA A 35 10.18 -12.01 -19.96
C ALA A 35 11.64 -11.57 -20.16
N VAL A 36 12.20 -11.84 -21.34
CA VAL A 36 13.55 -11.35 -21.70
C VAL A 36 13.51 -9.84 -21.95
N ARG A 37 12.43 -9.35 -22.55
CA ARG A 37 12.21 -7.94 -22.83
C ARG A 37 10.72 -7.65 -22.92
N ILE A 38 10.30 -6.49 -22.43
CA ILE A 38 8.95 -5.95 -22.61
C ILE A 38 9.10 -4.68 -23.43
N HIS A 39 8.45 -4.66 -24.60
CA HIS A 39 8.30 -3.46 -25.43
C HIS A 39 6.88 -2.96 -25.25
N ASN A 40 6.72 -1.77 -24.72
CA ASN A 40 5.43 -1.15 -24.49
C ASN A 40 5.51 0.31 -24.91
N GLU A 41 4.45 0.83 -25.54
CA GLU A 41 4.36 2.26 -25.93
C GLU A 41 3.91 3.15 -24.75
N GLY A 42 4.22 2.73 -23.52
CA GLY A 42 3.80 3.36 -22.27
C GLY A 42 3.31 2.33 -21.26
N LEU A 43 3.79 2.39 -20.02
CA LEU A 43 3.19 1.66 -18.90
C LEU A 43 2.15 2.62 -18.33
N ARG A 44 0.88 2.44 -18.69
CA ARG A 44 -0.20 3.24 -18.09
C ARG A 44 -0.39 2.78 -16.65
N TYR A 45 -0.60 3.73 -15.74
CA TYR A 45 -0.67 3.47 -14.29
C TYR A 45 0.64 2.94 -13.69
N PHE A 46 1.78 3.45 -14.17
CA PHE A 46 3.06 3.18 -13.53
C PHE A 46 3.09 3.85 -12.16
N ALA A 47 2.86 3.05 -11.13
CA ALA A 47 2.91 3.47 -9.75
C ALA A 47 4.30 3.18 -9.17
N VAL A 48 5.07 4.22 -8.89
CA VAL A 48 6.38 4.11 -8.23
C VAL A 48 6.24 4.34 -6.74
N ALA A 49 7.09 3.67 -5.97
CA ALA A 49 7.20 4.00 -4.56
C ALA A 49 7.80 5.39 -4.41
N LEU A 50 7.10 6.28 -3.70
CA LEU A 50 7.57 7.62 -3.41
C LEU A 50 8.90 7.60 -2.62
N TYR A 51 9.05 6.61 -1.75
CA TYR A 51 10.25 6.39 -0.94
C TYR A 51 10.56 4.88 -0.84
N GLY A 52 11.81 4.55 -0.53
CA GLY A 52 12.23 3.17 -0.29
C GLY A 52 11.59 2.59 0.97
N MET A 53 11.52 1.27 1.07
CA MET A 53 11.30 0.58 2.36
C MET A 53 12.64 0.14 2.90
N THR A 54 12.81 0.17 4.23
CA THR A 54 13.98 -0.44 4.87
C THR A 54 13.92 -1.97 4.81
N PRO A 55 15.06 -2.67 4.90
CA PRO A 55 15.16 -4.12 4.66
C PRO A 55 14.71 -5.02 5.82
N ASP A 56 14.57 -4.51 7.05
CA ASP A 56 14.28 -5.31 8.25
C ASP A 56 12.77 -5.33 8.60
N PHE A 57 11.94 -5.42 7.56
CA PHE A 57 10.50 -5.12 7.58
C PHE A 57 9.60 -6.12 8.32
N LEU A 58 10.10 -7.19 8.94
CA LEU A 58 9.27 -8.25 9.54
C LEU A 58 9.46 -8.46 11.04
N GLN A 59 10.34 -7.69 11.69
CA GLN A 59 10.68 -7.93 13.09
C GLN A 59 9.63 -7.37 14.05
N TYR A 60 9.09 -6.20 13.75
CA TYR A 60 8.16 -5.50 14.64
C TYR A 60 6.85 -5.16 13.94
N SER A 61 5.77 -5.15 14.70
CA SER A 61 4.44 -4.86 14.17
C SER A 61 3.54 -4.17 15.17
N GLN A 62 2.62 -3.37 14.66
CA GLN A 62 1.56 -2.71 15.41
C GLN A 62 0.19 -3.25 14.95
N ASN A 63 -0.69 -3.50 15.91
CA ASN A 63 -2.03 -3.99 15.63
C ASN A 63 -2.96 -2.82 15.26
N VAL A 64 -3.77 -3.01 14.23
CA VAL A 64 -4.79 -2.06 13.78
C VAL A 64 -6.15 -2.75 13.79
N TYR A 65 -7.07 -2.20 14.58
CA TYR A 65 -8.41 -2.73 14.80
C TYR A 65 -9.28 -1.69 15.50
N GLY A 66 -10.56 -1.59 15.14
CA GLY A 66 -11.57 -0.79 15.86
C GLY A 66 -11.09 0.62 16.21
N SER A 67 -10.75 0.82 17.48
CA SER A 67 -10.26 2.11 18.01
C SER A 67 -8.77 2.37 17.79
N THR A 68 -7.96 1.34 17.53
CA THR A 68 -6.52 1.46 17.27
C THR A 68 -6.26 1.78 15.81
N ARG A 69 -5.77 2.99 15.55
CA ARG A 69 -5.48 3.56 14.24
C ARG A 69 -4.02 3.98 14.16
N LEU A 70 -3.45 3.96 12.96
CA LEU A 70 -2.13 4.49 12.69
C LEU A 70 -2.22 5.66 11.72
N ALA A 71 -1.26 6.58 11.80
CA ALA A 71 -1.13 7.63 10.80
C ALA A 71 0.33 7.93 10.55
N PHE A 72 0.65 8.34 9.34
CA PHE A 72 1.99 8.82 8.99
C PHE A 72 1.88 9.96 7.98
N GLN A 73 2.86 10.85 8.00
CA GLN A 73 2.87 12.05 7.18
C GLN A 73 3.99 12.00 6.16
N PHE A 74 3.81 12.72 5.06
CA PHE A 74 4.84 12.86 4.03
C PHE A 74 4.67 14.19 3.29
N ARG A 75 5.76 14.63 2.66
CA ARG A 75 5.77 15.74 1.71
C ARG A 75 6.36 15.25 0.40
N LEU A 76 6.06 15.97 -0.67
CA LEU A 76 6.51 15.62 -2.01
C LEU A 76 7.53 16.64 -2.49
N ALA A 77 8.59 16.15 -3.14
CA ALA A 77 9.58 17.02 -3.78
C ALA A 77 9.10 17.60 -5.12
N THR A 78 8.12 16.96 -5.76
CA THR A 78 7.53 17.38 -7.03
C THR A 78 6.07 16.95 -7.08
N ASP A 79 5.34 17.39 -8.11
CA ASP A 79 3.93 17.06 -8.29
C ASP A 79 3.79 15.61 -8.73
N TYR A 80 2.80 14.94 -8.17
CA TYR A 80 2.50 13.54 -8.45
C TYR A 80 1.01 13.30 -8.44
N THR A 81 0.60 12.10 -8.84
CA THR A 81 -0.75 11.60 -8.54
C THR A 81 -0.67 10.47 -7.54
N TRP A 82 -1.55 10.45 -6.54
CA TRP A 82 -1.63 9.29 -5.64
C TRP A 82 -2.19 8.09 -6.40
N GLN A 83 -1.48 6.96 -6.34
CA GLN A 83 -1.85 5.73 -7.04
C GLN A 83 -2.15 4.59 -6.07
N GLY A 84 -1.85 4.73 -4.78
CA GLY A 84 -2.23 3.77 -3.74
C GLY A 84 -1.11 3.49 -2.75
N VAL A 85 -1.09 2.26 -2.23
CA VAL A 85 -0.13 1.82 -1.22
C VAL A 85 0.41 0.42 -1.50
N ARG A 86 1.63 0.18 -1.04
CA ARG A 86 2.25 -1.16 -0.98
C ARG A 86 2.84 -1.39 0.39
N LEU A 87 2.60 -2.56 0.99
CA LEU A 87 3.11 -2.90 2.32
C LEU A 87 3.02 -4.39 2.63
N PRO A 88 3.88 -4.94 3.52
CA PRO A 88 3.68 -6.25 4.10
C PRO A 88 2.55 -6.19 5.16
N LEU A 89 1.62 -7.14 5.08
CA LEU A 89 0.49 -7.29 5.99
C LEU A 89 0.34 -8.72 6.47
N GLN A 90 -0.05 -8.86 7.73
CA GLN A 90 -0.61 -10.10 8.27
C GLN A 90 -1.99 -9.77 8.85
N TYR A 91 -2.97 -10.63 8.63
CA TYR A 91 -4.28 -10.50 9.26
C TYR A 91 -4.52 -11.64 10.24
N VAL A 92 -5.23 -11.34 11.32
CA VAL A 92 -5.58 -12.31 12.36
C VAL A 92 -7.09 -12.30 12.54
N GLY A 93 -7.70 -13.49 12.48
CA GLY A 93 -9.16 -13.67 12.55
C GLY A 93 -9.87 -13.36 11.24
N THR A 94 -11.07 -12.79 11.34
CA THR A 94 -11.87 -12.30 10.21
C THR A 94 -11.98 -10.78 10.29
N PRO A 95 -10.87 -10.02 10.18
CA PRO A 95 -10.94 -8.58 10.30
C PRO A 95 -11.67 -7.98 9.11
N PRO A 96 -12.40 -6.86 9.31
CA PRO A 96 -12.95 -6.10 8.19
C PRO A 96 -11.82 -5.46 7.37
N ASN A 97 -12.18 -4.85 6.25
CA ASN A 97 -11.22 -4.18 5.36
C ASN A 97 -10.34 -3.20 6.15
N LEU A 98 -9.04 -3.24 5.84
CA LEU A 98 -8.10 -2.22 6.23
C LEU A 98 -8.26 -1.05 5.27
N VAL A 99 -8.38 0.16 5.80
CA VAL A 99 -8.67 1.37 5.04
C VAL A 99 -7.53 2.35 5.22
N PHE A 100 -7.05 2.91 4.10
CA PHE A 100 -6.02 3.94 4.05
C PHE A 100 -6.65 5.22 3.48
N ASP A 101 -6.93 6.17 4.35
CA ASP A 101 -7.48 7.47 3.96
C ASP A 101 -6.35 8.48 3.77
N LEU A 102 -6.34 9.15 2.62
CA LEU A 102 -5.44 10.25 2.32
C LEU A 102 -6.06 11.58 2.77
N TYR A 103 -5.28 12.35 3.51
CA TYR A 103 -5.60 13.70 3.93
C TYR A 103 -4.55 14.70 3.45
N HIS A 104 -4.99 15.92 3.19
CA HIS A 104 -4.16 17.08 2.88
C HIS A 104 -4.27 18.13 3.98
N TRP A 105 -3.14 18.71 4.38
CA TRP A 105 -3.12 19.81 5.34
C TRP A 105 -3.22 21.15 4.62
N ASN A 106 -4.35 21.85 4.79
CA ASN A 106 -4.58 23.16 4.16
C ASN A 106 -3.94 24.36 4.92
N GLY A 107 -3.14 24.10 5.96
CA GLY A 107 -2.61 25.13 6.85
C GLY A 107 -3.34 25.26 8.19
N THR A 108 -4.58 24.78 8.29
CA THR A 108 -5.44 24.90 9.48
C THR A 108 -6.11 23.60 9.90
N SER A 109 -6.47 22.74 8.95
CA SER A 109 -7.14 21.47 9.17
C SER A 109 -6.70 20.42 8.15
N TRP A 110 -7.00 19.16 8.49
CA TRP A 110 -6.86 18.04 7.57
C TRP A 110 -8.12 17.88 6.72
N GLU A 111 -7.95 17.95 5.41
CA GLU A 111 -8.99 17.75 4.41
C GLU A 111 -8.87 16.33 3.86
N TYR A 112 -9.96 15.57 3.91
CA TYR A 112 -10.01 14.25 3.29
C TYR A 112 -9.97 14.38 1.77
N LEU A 113 -9.12 13.59 1.12
CA LEU A 113 -9.02 13.54 -0.34
C LEU A 113 -9.59 12.25 -0.91
N ASP A 114 -9.09 11.10 -0.45
CA ASP A 114 -9.39 9.81 -1.08
C ASP A 114 -9.10 8.64 -0.13
N SER A 115 -9.49 7.43 -0.53
CA SER A 115 -9.30 6.22 0.25
C SER A 115 -8.99 5.02 -0.62
N VAL A 116 -8.12 4.15 -0.12
CA VAL A 116 -7.87 2.82 -0.71
C VAL A 116 -8.11 1.74 0.35
N GLN A 117 -8.76 0.66 -0.08
CA GLN A 117 -9.09 -0.47 0.81
C GLN A 117 -8.22 -1.68 0.48
N VAL A 118 -7.89 -2.44 1.52
CA VAL A 118 -7.27 -3.76 1.45
C VAL A 118 -8.18 -4.75 2.16
N SER A 119 -8.62 -5.76 1.41
CA SER A 119 -9.38 -6.90 1.90
C SER A 119 -8.46 -8.06 2.27
N THR A 120 -8.97 -9.00 3.06
CA THR A 120 -8.24 -10.25 3.37
C THR A 120 -7.92 -11.07 2.11
N SER A 121 -8.76 -11.00 1.08
CA SER A 121 -8.51 -11.68 -0.20
C SER A 121 -7.32 -11.12 -0.98
N ASP A 122 -6.98 -9.85 -0.79
CA ASP A 122 -5.84 -9.23 -1.48
C ASP A 122 -4.50 -9.83 -1.01
N CYS A 123 -4.46 -10.26 0.26
CA CYS A 123 -3.29 -10.83 0.93
C CYS A 123 -3.03 -12.30 0.57
N GLY A 124 -4.05 -13.00 0.04
CA GLY A 124 -4.00 -14.44 -0.19
C GLY A 124 -4.05 -15.27 1.11
N SER A 125 -4.06 -16.59 0.97
CA SER A 125 -4.30 -17.52 2.09
C SER A 125 -3.17 -17.58 3.13
N SER A 126 -1.94 -17.24 2.75
CA SER A 126 -0.76 -17.29 3.63
C SER A 126 -0.71 -16.18 4.68
N ALA A 127 -1.47 -15.09 4.46
CA ALA A 127 -1.45 -13.90 5.30
C ALA A 127 -2.00 -14.09 6.73
N THR A 128 -2.54 -15.28 7.04
CA THR A 128 -2.94 -15.68 8.40
C THR A 128 -1.75 -16.11 9.25
N GLY A 129 -0.78 -16.81 8.66
CA GLY A 129 0.37 -17.39 9.37
C GLY A 129 1.66 -16.58 9.23
N SER A 130 1.77 -15.77 8.18
CA SER A 130 2.96 -15.01 7.85
C SER A 130 2.61 -13.69 7.14
N PRO A 131 3.44 -12.66 7.24
CA PRO A 131 3.29 -11.43 6.46
C PRO A 131 3.32 -11.73 4.95
N THR A 132 2.50 -10.98 4.21
CA THR A 132 2.41 -11.04 2.74
C THR A 132 2.50 -9.63 2.17
N PHE A 133 3.22 -9.46 1.07
CA PHE A 133 3.25 -8.16 0.38
C PHE A 133 1.95 -7.94 -0.37
N VAL A 134 1.30 -6.82 -0.08
CA VAL A 134 0.07 -6.39 -0.72
C VAL A 134 0.31 -5.06 -1.41
N THR A 135 -0.23 -4.94 -2.62
CA THR A 135 -0.34 -3.66 -3.33
C THR A 135 -1.82 -3.40 -3.56
N SER A 136 -2.29 -2.23 -3.17
CA SER A 136 -3.64 -1.78 -3.45
C SER A 136 -3.56 -0.42 -4.12
N LEU A 137 -4.19 -0.32 -5.30
CA LEU A 137 -4.18 0.88 -6.12
C LEU A 137 -5.52 1.60 -6.00
N THR A 138 -5.50 2.93 -6.00
CA THR A 138 -6.74 3.71 -6.10
C THR A 138 -7.21 3.73 -7.56
N GLY A 139 -8.54 3.74 -7.75
CA GLY A 139 -9.15 3.97 -9.06
C GLY A 139 -9.29 5.46 -9.41
N LEU A 140 -8.96 6.36 -8.48
CA LEU A 140 -9.08 7.80 -8.62
C LEU A 140 -7.69 8.43 -8.67
N ILE A 141 -7.50 9.37 -9.59
CA ILE A 141 -6.24 10.11 -9.74
C ILE A 141 -6.37 11.40 -8.93
N ASN A 142 -5.77 11.41 -7.73
CA ASN A 142 -5.70 12.61 -6.90
C ASN A 142 -4.34 13.28 -7.09
N GLN A 143 -4.36 14.50 -7.64
CA GLN A 143 -3.15 15.30 -7.78
C GLN A 143 -2.63 15.69 -6.38
N LEU A 144 -1.34 15.46 -6.19
CA LEU A 144 -0.60 15.82 -5.00
C LEU A 144 0.47 16.85 -5.40
N ASN A 145 0.50 18.01 -4.75
CA ASN A 145 1.40 19.09 -5.12
C ASN A 145 2.71 19.00 -4.35
N ALA A 146 3.78 19.45 -4.99
CA ALA A 146 5.08 19.61 -4.39
C ALA A 146 5.03 20.52 -3.17
N GLY A 147 5.69 20.12 -2.10
CA GLY A 147 5.80 20.90 -0.86
C GLY A 147 4.59 20.82 0.06
N ASP A 148 3.42 20.37 -0.40
CA ASP A 148 2.24 20.19 0.44
C ASP A 148 2.45 19.04 1.45
N LEU A 149 1.74 19.10 2.58
CA LEU A 149 1.80 18.09 3.63
C LEU A 149 0.59 17.17 3.55
N TYR A 150 0.86 15.88 3.45
CA TYR A 150 -0.15 14.84 3.39
C TYR A 150 -0.04 13.91 4.59
N GLU A 151 -1.15 13.28 4.95
CA GLU A 151 -1.23 12.25 5.99
C GLU A 151 -2.06 11.07 5.49
N ILE A 152 -1.53 9.86 5.64
CA ILE A 152 -2.34 8.65 5.47
C ILE A 152 -2.75 8.17 6.84
N ARG A 153 -4.07 7.96 7.02
CA ARG A 153 -4.64 7.35 8.22
C ARG A 153 -5.10 5.94 7.91
N VAL A 154 -4.54 5.00 8.66
CA VAL A 154 -4.83 3.58 8.55
C VAL A 154 -5.77 3.17 9.66
N HIS A 155 -6.90 2.58 9.30
CA HIS A 155 -7.89 2.13 10.27
C HIS A 155 -8.66 0.90 9.78
N CYS A 156 -9.33 0.24 10.73
CA CYS A 156 -10.11 -0.96 10.51
C CYS A 156 -11.42 -0.80 11.28
N GLN A 157 -12.53 -0.61 10.57
CA GLN A 157 -13.75 -0.01 11.13
C GLN A 157 -14.36 -0.79 12.30
N ASN A 158 -14.32 -2.13 12.25
CA ASN A 158 -14.99 -3.02 13.21
C ASN A 158 -14.09 -4.14 13.76
N GLY A 159 -12.76 -3.99 13.68
CA GLY A 159 -11.84 -4.96 14.27
C GLY A 159 -11.85 -4.94 15.80
N ASP A 160 -11.38 -6.02 16.43
CA ASP A 160 -11.18 -6.13 17.88
C ASP A 160 -9.84 -6.83 18.22
N GLY A 161 -9.59 -7.11 19.50
CA GLY A 161 -8.36 -7.79 19.93
C GLY A 161 -8.17 -9.22 19.39
N SER A 162 -9.20 -9.81 18.77
CA SER A 162 -9.15 -11.11 18.09
C SER A 162 -9.20 -11.01 16.56
N ASN A 163 -9.60 -9.85 16.03
CA ASN A 163 -9.81 -9.58 14.61
C ASN A 163 -9.08 -8.29 14.22
N TYR A 164 -7.82 -8.42 13.82
CA TYR A 164 -6.95 -7.27 13.59
C TYR A 164 -5.96 -7.47 12.45
N TRP A 165 -5.41 -6.35 12.00
CA TRP A 165 -4.31 -6.30 11.05
C TRP A 165 -3.00 -6.04 11.80
N ARG A 166 -1.92 -6.69 11.38
CA ARG A 166 -0.55 -6.34 11.78
C ARG A 166 0.09 -5.55 10.66
N LEU A 167 0.47 -4.33 10.97
CA LEU A 167 1.30 -3.49 10.12
C LEU A 167 2.70 -3.48 10.68
N TYR A 168 3.67 -3.73 9.84
CA TYR A 168 5.06 -3.85 10.27
C TYR A 168 5.76 -2.50 10.27
N TYR A 169 6.75 -2.35 11.14
CA TYR A 169 7.57 -1.16 11.23
C TYR A 169 9.02 -1.53 11.56
N ASP A 170 9.91 -0.58 11.32
CA ASP A 170 11.32 -0.66 11.65
C ASP A 170 11.66 0.22 12.88
N GLU A 171 12.65 -0.20 13.67
CA GLU A 171 13.18 0.53 14.83
C GLU A 171 14.27 1.56 14.46
N VAL A 172 14.53 1.76 13.16
CA VAL A 172 15.44 2.82 12.70
C VAL A 172 14.97 4.18 13.22
N THR A 173 15.87 4.86 13.93
CA THR A 173 15.52 6.11 14.60
C THR A 173 15.19 7.20 13.58
N TYR A 174 14.06 7.87 13.80
CA TYR A 174 13.56 9.02 13.04
C TYR A 174 14.61 10.10 12.72
N ARG A 175 15.67 10.21 13.53
CA ARG A 175 16.71 11.22 13.36
C ARG A 175 17.63 10.97 12.16
N ASP A 176 17.79 9.72 11.72
CA ASP A 176 18.71 9.36 10.62
C ASP A 176 18.15 9.72 9.24
N TRP A 177 16.84 10.03 9.15
CA TRP A 177 16.17 10.33 7.89
C TRP A 177 15.67 11.77 7.76
N LYS A 178 15.96 12.65 8.73
CA LYS A 178 15.67 14.10 8.64
C LYS A 178 16.35 14.69 7.38
N GLY A 179 15.59 14.77 6.30
CA GLY A 179 16.06 15.22 4.99
C GLY A 179 15.39 14.54 3.80
N ARG A 180 14.60 13.47 3.99
CA ARG A 180 13.88 12.76 2.91
C ARG A 180 12.39 12.50 3.21
N ASP A 181 11.68 13.47 3.77
CA ASP A 181 10.22 13.40 3.97
C ASP A 181 9.75 12.15 4.76
N CYS A 182 10.22 12.05 6.02
CA CYS A 182 10.05 10.90 6.91
C CYS A 182 8.61 10.47 7.24
N VAL A 183 8.45 9.15 7.32
CA VAL A 183 7.24 8.36 7.60
C VAL A 183 7.11 7.94 9.09
N GLY A 184 7.52 8.81 10.02
CA GLY A 184 7.27 8.56 11.44
C GLY A 184 5.77 8.30 11.66
N PHE A 185 5.41 7.25 12.38
CA PHE A 185 3.98 6.95 12.62
C PHE A 185 3.51 7.39 14.00
N LYS A 186 2.21 7.74 14.05
CA LYS A 186 1.45 8.05 15.25
C LYS A 186 0.43 6.95 15.48
N ILE A 187 0.08 6.75 16.75
CA ILE A 187 -0.95 5.80 17.16
C ILE A 187 -2.10 6.60 17.75
N SER A 188 -3.32 6.20 17.42
CA SER A 188 -4.52 6.59 18.14
C SER A 188 -5.13 5.33 18.71
N THR A 189 -5.43 5.29 20.01
CA THR A 189 -6.15 4.16 20.64
C THR A 189 -7.64 4.42 20.88
N ASP A 190 -8.14 5.61 20.51
CA ASP A 190 -9.49 6.10 20.82
C ASP A 190 -10.36 6.36 19.57
N GLY A 191 -9.97 5.81 18.41
CA GLY A 191 -10.70 5.99 17.16
C GLY A 191 -10.38 7.30 16.43
N GLY A 192 -9.22 7.90 16.69
CA GLY A 192 -8.63 8.99 15.90
C GLY A 192 -8.87 10.37 16.47
N SER A 193 -9.36 10.47 17.72
CA SER A 193 -9.60 11.75 18.39
C SER A 193 -8.33 12.29 19.04
N ASN A 194 -7.51 11.40 19.61
CA ASN A 194 -6.21 11.73 20.17
C ASN A 194 -5.13 10.87 19.52
N TRP A 195 -4.02 11.50 19.16
CA TRP A 195 -2.87 10.86 18.54
C TRP A 195 -1.65 11.02 19.43
N THR A 196 -0.85 9.97 19.56
CA THR A 196 0.48 10.07 20.16
C THR A 196 1.37 10.99 19.33
N ASP A 197 2.45 11.47 19.95
CA ASP A 197 3.57 11.97 19.19
C ASP A 197 4.20 10.85 18.34
N TYR A 198 5.09 11.23 17.44
CA TYR A 198 5.81 10.29 16.59
C TYR A 198 6.63 9.32 17.43
N GLU A 199 6.45 8.02 17.22
CA GLU A 199 7.13 6.95 17.98
C GLU A 199 8.61 6.74 17.57
N ASP A 200 9.19 7.70 16.84
CA ASP A 200 10.53 7.64 16.25
C ASP A 200 10.82 6.37 15.41
N ARG A 201 9.77 5.73 14.87
CA ARG A 201 9.80 4.48 14.09
C ARG A 201 9.19 4.67 12.70
N GLU A 202 9.65 3.91 11.72
CA GLU A 202 9.16 3.97 10.33
C GLU A 202 8.16 2.84 10.06
N LEU A 203 6.94 3.19 9.67
CA LEU A 203 5.96 2.20 9.22
C LEU A 203 6.43 1.63 7.88
N SER A 204 6.45 0.31 7.74
CA SER A 204 6.86 -0.41 6.52
C SER A 204 5.80 -0.28 5.43
N VAL A 205 5.51 0.92 4.96
CA VAL A 205 4.48 1.24 3.96
C VAL A 205 5.04 2.15 2.90
N GLN A 206 4.75 1.86 1.64
CA GLN A 206 5.07 2.72 0.51
C GLN A 206 3.82 3.39 0.01
N VAL A 207 3.87 4.72 -0.05
CA VAL A 207 2.97 5.50 -0.88
C VAL A 207 3.38 5.27 -2.33
N LEU A 208 2.42 4.87 -3.16
CA LEU A 208 2.61 4.72 -4.58
C LEU A 208 2.11 5.96 -5.30
N VAL A 209 2.90 6.47 -6.23
CA VAL A 209 2.62 7.68 -6.99
C VAL A 209 2.82 7.48 -8.50
N GLY A 210 2.05 8.21 -9.29
CA GLY A 210 2.18 8.30 -10.75
C GLY A 210 2.80 9.63 -11.16
N VAL A 211 3.56 9.62 -12.26
CA VAL A 211 4.20 10.81 -12.86
C VAL A 211 3.33 11.48 -13.93
N ASP A 212 2.26 10.80 -14.35
CA ASP A 212 1.30 11.34 -15.30
C ASP A 212 0.31 12.23 -14.52
N ALA A 213 0.64 13.52 -14.39
CA ALA A 213 -0.27 14.58 -13.98
C ALA A 213 -0.85 15.29 -15.22
#